data_AF-X0ZHS4-F1
#
_entry.id   AF-X0ZHS4-F1
#
_cell.length_a   1.000
_cell.length_b   1.000
_cell.length_c   1.000
_cell.angle_alpha   90.00
_cell.angle_beta   90.00
_cell.angle_gamma   90.00
#
_symmetry.space_group_name_H-M   'P 1'
#
loop_
_entity.id
_entity.type
_entity.pdbx_description
1 polymer ?
#
loop_
_entity_poly.entity_id
_entity_poly.type
_entity_poly.pdbx_seq_one_letter_code
_entity_poly.pdbx_strand_id
1 'polypeptide(L)'
;MDALILLKHVDDPTKFGVATLDEKSNIVELVEKPKKPSSNLAIVGTYLFSSNIFKAIESIKPSWRGELEITDAIQEMINMGFKVKAETLNTWWLDTGKKDDILTANAKVLDEYTKQEIKGVVQESKIEGRVTIQENTKVV
;
A
#
# COMPACT_ATOMS: atom_id res chain seq x y z
N MET A 1 -11.14 -4.28 -19.17
CA MET A 1 -10.49 -3.59 -18.03
C MET A 1 -9.01 -3.66 -18.33
N ASP A 2 -8.35 -2.52 -18.34
CA ASP A 2 -6.94 -2.39 -18.78
C ASP A 2 -5.99 -2.23 -17.61
N ALA A 3 -6.48 -1.69 -16.49
CA ALA A 3 -5.72 -1.62 -15.25
C ALA A 3 -6.63 -1.80 -14.04
N LEU A 4 -6.06 -2.34 -12.96
CA LEU A 4 -6.63 -2.37 -11.63
C LEU A 4 -5.61 -1.82 -10.63
N ILE A 5 -6.00 -0.78 -9.91
CA ILE A 5 -5.17 -0.07 -8.94
C ILE A 5 -5.78 -0.27 -7.55
N LEU A 6 -4.96 -0.67 -6.59
CA LEU A 6 -5.39 -0.73 -5.20
C LEU A 6 -5.27 0.66 -4.56
N LEU A 7 -6.30 1.07 -3.84
CA LEU A 7 -6.34 2.35 -3.15
C LEU A 7 -6.43 2.17 -1.64
N LYS A 8 -5.94 3.15 -0.90
CA LYS A 8 -6.09 3.22 0.56
C LYS A 8 -6.50 4.62 1.00
N HIS A 9 -7.45 4.69 1.93
CA HIS A 9 -7.70 5.93 2.67
C HIS A 9 -6.52 6.24 3.58
N VAL A 10 -5.94 7.43 3.42
CA VAL A 10 -4.81 7.93 4.22
C VAL A 10 -5.13 9.31 4.80
N ASP A 11 -4.50 9.64 5.92
CA ASP A 11 -4.69 10.93 6.60
C ASP A 11 -3.96 12.09 5.88
N ASP A 12 -2.81 11.80 5.26
CA ASP A 12 -2.01 12.77 4.52
C ASP A 12 -1.76 12.31 3.09
N PRO A 13 -2.70 12.57 2.16
CA PRO A 13 -2.62 12.13 0.77
C PRO A 13 -1.55 12.89 -0.05
N THR A 14 -1.03 14.02 0.45
CA THR A 14 -0.05 14.85 -0.29
C THR A 14 1.29 14.16 -0.55
N LYS A 15 1.54 13.03 0.13
CA LYS A 15 2.74 12.21 0.01
C LYS A 15 2.68 11.15 -1.09
N PHE A 16 1.52 10.94 -1.70
CA PHE A 16 1.25 9.80 -2.59
C PHE A 16 0.62 10.26 -3.91
N GLY A 17 0.47 9.34 -4.85
CA GLY A 17 -0.46 9.49 -5.98
C GLY A 17 -1.91 9.41 -5.47
N VAL A 18 -2.72 10.42 -5.78
CA VAL A 18 -4.09 10.57 -5.26
C VAL A 18 -5.10 10.37 -6.37
N ALA A 19 -6.05 9.47 -6.16
CA ALA A 19 -7.07 9.08 -7.14
C ALA A 19 -8.42 9.76 -6.88
N THR A 20 -9.06 10.22 -7.95
CA THR A 20 -10.48 10.62 -7.98
C THR A 20 -11.27 9.51 -8.68
N LEU A 21 -12.40 9.10 -8.09
CA LEU A 21 -13.25 8.04 -8.62
C LEU A 21 -14.56 8.58 -9.20
N ASP A 22 -15.08 7.93 -10.24
CA ASP A 22 -16.49 8.06 -10.64
C ASP A 22 -17.43 7.23 -9.76
N GLU A 23 -18.74 7.35 -10.00
CA GLU A 23 -19.78 6.59 -9.28
C GLU A 23 -19.69 5.05 -9.48
N LYS A 24 -18.89 4.59 -10.44
CA LYS A 24 -18.71 3.18 -10.79
C LYS A 24 -17.33 2.65 -10.36
N SER A 25 -16.63 3.36 -9.49
CA SER A 25 -15.29 3.02 -8.98
C SER A 25 -14.23 2.90 -10.08
N ASN A 26 -14.37 3.64 -11.19
CA ASN A 26 -13.28 3.84 -12.14
C ASN A 26 -12.48 5.07 -11.72
N ILE A 27 -11.17 5.03 -11.94
CA ILE A 27 -10.30 6.19 -11.73
C ILE A 27 -10.53 7.15 -12.90
N VAL A 28 -10.92 8.39 -12.59
CA VAL A 28 -11.09 9.46 -13.59
C VAL A 28 -9.95 10.46 -13.59
N GLU A 29 -9.22 10.56 -12.48
CA GLU A 29 -8.07 11.43 -12.33
C GLU A 29 -7.10 10.81 -11.32
N LEU A 30 -5.80 10.91 -11.60
CA LEU A 30 -4.73 10.49 -10.72
C LEU A 30 -3.61 11.52 -10.78
N VAL A 31 -3.22 12.06 -9.61
CA VAL A 31 -2.22 13.13 -9.51
C VAL A 31 -1.12 12.75 -8.53
N GLU A 32 0.15 12.88 -8.93
CA GLU A 32 1.30 12.58 -8.07
C GLU A 32 1.52 13.71 -7.06
N LYS A 33 1.49 13.38 -5.77
CA LYS A 33 1.82 14.28 -4.64
C LYS A 33 1.17 15.66 -4.77
N PRO A 34 -0.17 15.73 -4.89
CA PRO A 34 -0.86 17.00 -5.11
C PRO A 34 -0.72 17.91 -3.88
N LYS A 35 -0.43 19.19 -4.11
CA LYS A 35 -0.45 20.22 -3.05
C LYS A 35 -1.84 20.44 -2.46
N LYS A 36 -2.88 20.21 -3.27
CA LYS A 36 -4.29 20.28 -2.90
C LYS A 36 -4.98 18.99 -3.37
N PRO A 37 -5.02 17.95 -2.52
CA PRO A 37 -5.56 16.64 -2.90
C PRO A 37 -7.06 16.74 -3.17
N SER A 38 -7.53 16.08 -4.24
CA SER A 38 -8.96 15.99 -4.59
C SER A 38 -9.72 14.97 -3.74
N SER A 39 -9.00 14.02 -3.13
CA SER A 39 -9.53 12.96 -2.27
C SER A 39 -8.49 12.50 -1.25
N ASN A 40 -8.88 11.62 -0.33
CA ASN A 40 -7.96 10.95 0.61
C ASN A 40 -7.57 9.54 0.14
N LEU A 41 -7.79 9.22 -1.15
CA LEU A 41 -7.50 7.90 -1.71
C LEU A 41 -6.10 7.89 -2.34
N ALA A 42 -5.14 7.35 -1.60
CA ALA A 42 -3.79 7.15 -2.11
C ALA A 42 -3.68 5.82 -2.88
N ILE A 43 -2.86 5.81 -3.93
CA ILE A 43 -2.49 4.57 -4.61
C ILE A 43 -1.60 3.74 -3.69
N VAL A 44 -1.91 2.46 -3.60
CA VAL A 44 -1.06 1.44 -2.99
C VAL A 44 -0.04 1.00 -4.04
N GLY A 45 1.16 0.63 -3.60
CA GLY A 45 2.26 0.14 -4.46
C GLY A 45 2.02 -1.23 -5.13
N THR A 46 0.78 -1.53 -5.48
CA THR A 46 0.36 -2.79 -6.12
C THR A 46 -0.58 -2.47 -7.27
N TYR A 47 -0.19 -2.90 -8.47
CA TYR A 47 -0.86 -2.54 -9.71
C TYR A 47 -0.99 -3.77 -10.61
N LEU A 48 -2.13 -3.91 -11.28
CA LEU A 48 -2.31 -4.90 -12.34
C LEU A 48 -2.59 -4.17 -13.65
N PHE A 49 -1.85 -4.50 -14.70
CA PHE A 49 -1.95 -3.86 -16.00
C PHE A 49 -2.09 -4.90 -17.12
N SER A 50 -2.87 -4.55 -18.15
CA SER A 50 -2.70 -5.14 -19.47
C SER A 50 -1.45 -4.56 -20.14
N SER A 51 -1.03 -5.12 -21.28
CA SER A 51 0.10 -4.60 -22.04
C SER A 51 -0.08 -3.16 -22.56
N ASN A 52 -1.28 -2.59 -22.49
CA ASN A 52 -1.52 -1.21 -22.88
C ASN A 52 -0.74 -0.19 -22.02
N ILE A 53 -0.30 -0.56 -20.81
CA ILE A 53 0.56 0.28 -19.97
C ILE A 53 1.86 0.70 -20.68
N PHE A 54 2.43 -0.15 -21.53
CA PHE A 54 3.69 0.18 -22.22
C PHE A 54 3.52 1.38 -23.17
N LYS A 55 2.37 1.50 -23.83
CA LYS A 55 2.05 2.66 -24.69
C LYS A 55 1.99 3.95 -23.86
N ALA A 56 1.40 3.88 -22.67
CA ALA A 56 1.32 5.03 -21.77
C ALA A 56 2.70 5.42 -21.24
N ILE A 57 3.51 4.44 -20.81
CA ILE A 57 4.90 4.67 -20.35
C ILE A 57 5.75 5.32 -21.44
N GLU A 58 5.63 4.90 -22.70
CA GLU A 58 6.37 5.48 -23.82
C GLU A 58 6.00 6.95 -24.10
N SER A 59 4.81 7.39 -23.70
CA SER A 59 4.30 8.74 -23.98
C SER A 59 4.57 9.77 -22.87
N ILE A 60 4.82 9.31 -21.64
CA ILE A 60 5.11 10.21 -20.52
C ILE A 60 6.56 10.74 -20.57
N LYS A 61 6.79 11.83 -19.85
CA LYS A 61 8.11 12.48 -19.73
C LYS A 61 8.54 12.50 -18.27
N PRO A 62 9.84 12.59 -17.98
CA PRO A 62 10.30 12.72 -16.61
C PRO A 62 9.65 13.91 -15.89
N SER A 63 9.27 13.69 -14.64
CA SER A 63 8.70 14.71 -13.76
C SER A 63 9.72 15.79 -13.40
N TRP A 64 9.32 16.78 -12.61
CA TRP A 64 10.22 17.81 -12.08
C TRP A 64 11.39 17.24 -11.25
N ARG A 65 11.30 15.97 -10.81
CA ARG A 65 12.37 15.24 -10.10
C ARG A 65 13.24 14.40 -11.02
N GLY A 66 12.94 14.36 -12.32
CA GLY A 66 13.63 13.52 -13.30
C GLY A 66 13.21 12.05 -13.26
N GLU A 67 12.10 11.72 -12.61
CA GLU A 67 11.55 10.36 -12.49
C GLU A 67 10.42 10.13 -13.52
N LEU A 68 10.31 8.93 -14.07
CA LEU A 68 9.10 8.52 -14.79
C LEU A 68 8.08 8.01 -13.77
N GLU A 69 7.04 8.81 -13.52
CA GLU A 69 6.07 8.52 -12.46
C GLU A 69 5.05 7.49 -12.95
N ILE A 70 4.82 6.44 -12.15
CA ILE A 70 3.75 5.47 -12.45
C ILE A 70 2.37 6.15 -12.46
N THR A 71 2.19 7.17 -11.62
CA THR A 71 1.00 8.00 -11.58
C THR A 71 0.71 8.67 -12.93
N ASP A 72 1.74 9.24 -13.56
CA ASP A 72 1.60 9.88 -14.87
C ASP A 72 1.25 8.84 -15.95
N ALA A 73 1.86 7.65 -15.90
CA ALA A 73 1.53 6.57 -16.84
C ALA A 73 0.09 6.07 -16.68
N ILE A 74 -0.41 5.93 -15.45
CA ILE A 74 -1.82 5.54 -15.20
C ILE A 74 -2.77 6.65 -15.66
N GLN A 75 -2.46 7.91 -15.38
CA GLN A 75 -3.26 9.05 -15.87
C GLN A 75 -3.28 9.08 -17.40
N GLU A 76 -2.16 8.77 -18.04
CA GLU A 76 -2.08 8.72 -19.49
C GLU A 76 -2.87 7.55 -20.08
N MET A 77 -2.95 6.41 -19.39
CA MET A 77 -3.89 5.35 -19.77
C MET A 77 -5.34 5.86 -19.80
N ILE A 78 -5.73 6.67 -18.81
CA ILE A 78 -7.07 7.28 -18.75
C ILE A 78 -7.27 8.25 -19.92
N ASN A 79 -6.28 9.10 -20.20
CA ASN A 79 -6.31 10.05 -21.33
C ASN A 79 -6.44 9.35 -22.69
N MET A 80 -5.80 8.19 -22.84
CA MET A 80 -5.90 7.32 -24.03
C MET A 80 -7.24 6.58 -24.12
N GLY A 81 -8.14 6.71 -23.14
CA GLY A 81 -9.45 6.09 -23.11
C GLY A 81 -9.47 4.65 -22.58
N PHE A 82 -8.37 4.16 -21.99
CA PHE A 82 -8.34 2.84 -21.37
C PHE A 82 -9.08 2.84 -20.04
N LYS A 83 -9.65 1.68 -19.68
CA LYS A 83 -10.46 1.57 -18.45
C LYS A 83 -9.59 1.18 -17.26
N VAL A 84 -9.38 2.13 -16.35
CA VAL A 84 -8.68 1.95 -15.08
C VAL A 84 -9.68 1.79 -13.93
N LYS A 85 -9.69 0.62 -13.31
CA LYS A 85 -10.53 0.34 -12.13
C LYS A 85 -9.76 0.54 -10.83
N ALA A 86 -10.49 0.86 -9.77
CA ALA A 86 -9.97 0.91 -8.42
C ALA A 86 -10.64 -0.13 -7.51
N GLU A 87 -9.88 -0.63 -6.55
CA GLU A 87 -10.40 -1.38 -5.39
C GLU A 87 -9.79 -0.82 -4.10
N THR A 88 -10.62 -0.50 -3.13
CA THR A 88 -10.18 0.14 -1.87
C THR A 88 -9.90 -0.91 -0.80
N LEU A 89 -8.70 -0.86 -0.22
CA LEU A 89 -8.29 -1.77 0.84
C LEU A 89 -8.94 -1.41 2.19
N ASN A 90 -9.70 -2.36 2.73
CA ASN A 90 -10.31 -2.28 4.06
C ASN A 90 -9.41 -2.82 5.18
N THR A 91 -8.21 -3.27 4.85
CA THR A 91 -7.17 -3.69 5.81
C THR A 91 -6.08 -2.64 5.97
N TRP A 92 -5.19 -2.79 6.94
CA TRP A 92 -4.03 -1.92 7.08
C TRP A 92 -3.13 -2.02 5.85
N TRP A 93 -2.54 -0.89 5.48
CA TRP A 93 -1.47 -0.78 4.51
C TRP A 93 -0.44 0.16 5.12
N LEU A 94 0.82 -0.25 5.10
CA LEU A 94 1.92 0.47 5.72
C LEU A 94 3.04 0.59 4.71
N ASP A 95 3.43 1.83 4.41
CA ASP A 95 4.63 2.14 3.65
C ASP A 95 5.81 2.20 4.62
N THR A 96 6.80 1.32 4.44
CA THR A 96 7.95 1.19 5.35
C THR A 96 9.14 2.08 4.95
N GLY A 97 8.87 3.18 4.24
CA GLY A 97 9.88 4.12 3.76
C GLY A 97 10.61 4.92 4.84
N LYS A 98 10.09 5.03 6.08
CA LYS A 98 10.77 5.71 7.20
C LYS A 98 10.95 4.78 8.40
N LYS A 99 11.92 5.13 9.25
CA LYS A 99 12.22 4.39 10.50
C LYS A 99 11.00 4.22 11.41
N ASP A 100 10.18 5.26 11.56
CA ASP A 100 9.01 5.22 12.45
C ASP A 100 7.89 4.35 11.86
N ASP A 101 7.78 4.33 10.52
CA ASP A 101 6.83 3.47 9.81
C ASP A 101 7.21 1.99 9.93
N ILE A 102 8.52 1.67 9.91
CA ILE A 102 9.03 0.31 10.16
C ILE A 102 8.68 -0.15 11.58
N LEU A 103 8.88 0.70 12.59
CA LEU A 103 8.53 0.36 13.98
C LEU A 103 7.02 0.11 14.12
N THR A 104 6.21 0.93 13.45
CA THR A 104 4.75 0.77 13.42
C THR A 104 4.36 -0.54 12.74
N ALA A 105 4.97 -0.89 11.61
CA ALA A 105 4.73 -2.15 10.91
C ALA A 105 5.08 -3.36 11.78
N ASN A 106 6.23 -3.34 12.45
CA ASN A 106 6.61 -4.41 13.38
C ASN A 106 5.61 -4.56 14.52
N ALA A 107 5.21 -3.46 15.15
CA ALA A 107 4.22 -3.50 16.22
C ALA A 107 2.89 -4.11 15.73
N LYS A 108 2.42 -3.69 14.54
CA LYS A 108 1.17 -4.14 13.94
C LYS A 108 1.19 -5.63 13.60
N VAL A 109 2.26 -6.12 12.97
CA VAL A 109 2.42 -7.54 12.64
C VAL A 109 2.43 -8.38 13.92
N LEU A 110 3.21 -7.96 14.92
CA LEU A 110 3.27 -8.69 16.18
C LEU A 110 1.92 -8.68 16.91
N ASP A 111 1.17 -7.57 16.93
CA ASP A 111 -0.14 -7.52 17.59
C ASP A 111 -1.19 -8.41 16.93
N GLU A 112 -1.17 -8.52 15.60
CA GLU A 112 -2.17 -9.31 14.87
C GLU A 112 -1.82 -10.80 14.78
N TYR A 113 -0.55 -11.12 14.51
CA TYR A 113 -0.13 -12.49 14.22
C TYR A 113 0.57 -13.17 15.39
N THR A 114 1.01 -12.43 16.41
CA THR A 114 1.77 -13.01 17.51
C THR A 114 1.08 -12.74 18.85
N LYS A 115 0.62 -13.81 19.48
CA LYS A 115 0.10 -13.77 20.85
C LYS A 115 1.05 -14.55 21.74
N GLN A 116 1.11 -14.14 23.01
CA GLN A 116 1.78 -14.99 23.98
C GLN A 116 0.96 -16.25 24.16
N GLU A 117 1.55 -17.39 23.86
CA GLU A 117 0.92 -18.70 23.99
C GLU A 117 1.96 -19.68 24.54
N ILE A 118 1.74 -20.19 25.75
CA ILE A 118 2.67 -21.10 26.42
C ILE A 118 1.98 -22.45 26.60
N LYS A 119 2.34 -23.39 25.72
CA LYS A 119 1.92 -24.80 25.77
C LYS A 119 3.02 -25.74 26.29
N GLY A 120 4.27 -25.25 26.34
CA GLY A 120 5.42 -25.95 26.91
C GLY A 120 5.66 -25.65 28.39
N VAL A 121 6.84 -26.00 28.89
CA VAL A 121 7.25 -25.78 30.29
C VAL A 121 8.28 -24.66 30.38
N VAL A 122 8.07 -23.71 31.29
CA VAL A 122 9.04 -22.65 31.62
C VAL A 122 9.52 -22.87 33.06
N GLN A 123 10.83 -23.02 33.26
CA GLN A 123 11.44 -23.24 34.58
C GLN A 123 12.55 -22.21 34.79
N GLU A 124 12.57 -21.55 35.95
CA GLU A 124 13.63 -20.58 36.32
C GLU A 124 13.84 -19.40 35.35
N SER A 125 12.91 -19.21 34.43
CA SER A 125 12.97 -18.20 33.38
C SER A 125 11.71 -17.32 33.37
N LYS A 126 11.85 -16.08 32.88
CA LYS A 126 10.74 -15.13 32.67
C LYS A 126 10.53 -14.93 31.17
N ILE A 127 9.30 -15.13 30.70
CA ILE A 127 8.94 -14.83 29.30
C ILE A 127 8.44 -13.39 29.23
N GLU A 128 9.00 -12.60 28.32
CA GLU A 128 8.57 -11.24 28.05
C GLU A 128 8.09 -11.09 26.60
N GLY A 129 6.93 -10.46 26.42
CA GLY A 129 6.38 -10.14 25.11
C GLY A 129 5.58 -11.27 24.44
N ARG A 130 5.33 -11.06 23.15
CA ARG A 130 4.48 -11.93 22.31
C ARG A 130 5.31 -13.14 21.86
N VAL A 131 5.40 -14.15 22.72
CA VAL A 131 6.18 -15.38 22.49
C VAL A 131 5.28 -16.61 22.47
N THR A 132 5.46 -17.47 21.48
CA THR A 132 4.76 -18.75 21.38
C THR A 132 5.71 -19.91 21.74
N ILE A 133 5.40 -20.65 22.79
CA ILE A 133 6.10 -21.87 23.23
C ILE A 133 5.19 -23.06 22.96
N GLN A 134 5.55 -23.91 22.02
CA GLN A 134 4.75 -25.09 21.65
C GLN A 134 4.93 -26.25 22.65
N GLU A 135 4.03 -27.23 22.56
CA GLU A 135 4.14 -28.49 23.30
C GLU A 135 5.52 -29.13 23.08
N ASN A 136 5.99 -29.90 24.07
CA ASN A 136 7.31 -30.54 24.06
C ASN A 136 8.52 -29.58 24.03
N THR A 137 8.31 -28.28 24.24
CA THR A 137 9.39 -27.29 24.44
C THR A 137 9.60 -27.04 25.93
N LYS A 138 10.85 -27.08 26.38
CA LYS A 138 11.25 -26.66 27.72
C LYS A 138 12.16 -25.43 27.62
N VAL A 139 11.75 -24.34 28.25
CA VAL A 139 12.59 -23.15 28.44
C VAL A 139 13.16 -23.20 29.85
N VAL A 140 14.49 -23.20 29.95
CA VAL A 140 15.27 -23.15 31.20
C VAL A 140 16.04 -21.85 31.26
#